data_AF-A0A6N4TFJ8-F1
#
_entry.id   AF-A0A6N4TFJ8-F1
#
_cell.length_a   1.000
_cell.length_b   1.000
_cell.length_c   1.000
_cell.angle_alpha   90.00
_cell.angle_beta   90.00
_cell.angle_gamma   90.00
#
_symmetry.space_group_name_H-M   'P 1'
#
loop_
_entity.id
_entity.type
_entity.pdbx_description
1 polymer ?
#
loop_
_entity_poly.entity_id
_entity_poly.type
_entity_poly.pdbx_seq_one_letter_code
_entity_poly.pdbx_strand_id
1 'polypeptide(L)' 'MVAASDDHLVTVEEARRWGRHAAAGFDWRMVDGGHFFLRKRRVELLSWLADALRASENQINEAVLCQ' A
#
# COMPACT_ATOMS: atom_id res chain seq x y z
N MET A 1 -1.82 0.48 -0.58
CA MET A 1 -2.87 -0.56 -0.77
C MET A 1 -2.21 -1.92 -1.02
N VAL A 2 -2.75 -3.02 -0.53
CA VAL A 2 -2.27 -4.38 -0.87
C VAL A 2 -3.45 -5.28 -1.22
N ALA A 3 -3.36 -6.00 -2.33
CA ALA A 3 -4.37 -6.92 -2.81
C ALA A 3 -3.82 -8.35 -2.88
N ALA A 4 -4.68 -9.34 -2.70
CA ALA A 4 -4.34 -10.76 -2.84
C ALA A 4 -4.79 -11.28 -4.22
N SER A 5 -3.97 -12.12 -4.85
CA SER A 5 -4.25 -12.67 -6.19
C SER A 5 -5.43 -13.63 -6.22
N ASP A 6 -5.70 -14.33 -5.11
CA ASP A 6 -6.74 -15.36 -4.95
C ASP A 6 -7.81 -14.93 -3.94
N ASP A 7 -8.02 -13.61 -3.79
CA ASP A 7 -9.11 -13.08 -2.98
C ASP A 7 -10.42 -13.09 -3.79
N HIS A 8 -11.35 -13.95 -3.38
CA HIS A 8 -12.67 -14.06 -4.01
C HIS A 8 -13.67 -12.99 -3.53
N LEU A 9 -13.32 -12.21 -2.49
CA LEU A 9 -14.17 -11.15 -1.95
C LEU A 9 -13.81 -9.77 -2.51
N VAL A 10 -12.54 -9.59 -2.90
CA VAL A 10 -12.02 -8.34 -3.41
C VAL A 10 -11.18 -8.59 -4.65
N THR A 11 -11.66 -8.13 -5.81
CA THR A 11 -10.90 -8.23 -7.04
C THR A 11 -9.69 -7.28 -7.03
N VAL A 12 -8.64 -7.63 -7.78
CA VAL A 12 -7.47 -6.77 -7.97
C VAL A 12 -7.86 -5.40 -8.54
N GLU A 13 -8.87 -5.38 -9.41
CA GLU A 13 -9.38 -4.15 -10.02
C GLU A 13 -10.07 -3.25 -8.98
N GLU A 14 -10.92 -3.79 -8.10
CA GLU A 14 -11.51 -3.04 -7.00
C GLU A 14 -10.44 -2.47 -6.06
N ALA A 15 -9.39 -3.24 -5.78
CA ALA A 15 -8.29 -2.77 -4.96
C ALA A 15 -7.53 -1.61 -5.62
N ARG A 16 -7.24 -1.68 -6.92
CA ARG A 16 -6.55 -0.61 -7.67
C ARG A 16 -7.33 0.70 -7.67
N ARG A 17 -8.65 0.62 -7.72
CA ARG A 17 -9.55 1.77 -7.78
C ARG A 17 -9.48 2.71 -6.57
N TRP A 18 -8.89 2.25 -5.47
CA TRP A 18 -8.55 3.11 -4.34
C TRP A 18 -7.68 4.31 -4.70
N GLY A 19 -6.88 4.22 -5.78
CA GLY A 19 -6.09 5.35 -6.25
C GLY A 19 -6.91 6.59 -6.61
N ARG A 20 -8.20 6.43 -6.96
CA ARG A 20 -9.10 7.57 -7.22
C ARG A 20 -9.48 8.35 -5.97
N HIS A 21 -9.21 7.81 -4.78
CA HIS A 21 -9.54 8.42 -3.49
C HIS A 21 -8.32 9.03 -2.80
N ALA A 22 -7.14 8.99 -3.41
CA ALA A 22 -5.90 9.52 -2.86
C ALA A 22 -5.45 10.78 -3.63
N ALA A 23 -5.27 11.90 -2.93
CA ALA A 23 -4.86 13.18 -3.54
C ALA A 23 -3.34 13.40 -3.52
N ALA A 24 -2.62 12.79 -2.59
CA ALA A 24 -1.19 13.04 -2.34
C ALA A 24 -0.26 11.92 -2.84
N GLY A 25 -0.75 11.06 -3.74
CA GLY A 25 -0.05 9.88 -4.25
C GLY A 25 -0.69 8.57 -3.80
N PHE A 26 -0.50 7.51 -4.61
CA PHE A 26 -1.09 6.20 -4.35
C PHE A 26 -0.16 5.08 -4.78
N ASP A 27 0.29 4.30 -3.79
CA ASP A 27 1.01 3.05 -4.03
C ASP A 27 0.14 1.85 -3.74
N TRP A 28 0.27 0.84 -4.60
CA TRP A 28 -0.41 -0.43 -4.43
C TRP A 28 0.50 -1.60 -4.80
N ARG A 29 0.23 -2.77 -4.19
CA ARG A 29 0.98 -4.00 -4.42
C ARG A 29 0.02 -5.18 -4.49
N MET A 30 0.39 -6.21 -5.25
CA MET A 30 -0.32 -7.48 -5.28
C MET A 30 0.57 -8.56 -4.67
N VAL A 31 -0.04 -9.48 -3.93
CA VAL A 31 0.65 -10.63 -3.33
C VAL A 31 -0.10 -11.93 -3.61
N ASP A 32 0.62 -13.05 -3.59
CA ASP A 32 -0.04 -14.35 -3.67
C ASP A 32 -0.72 -14.70 -2.35
N GLY A 33 -1.95 -15.18 -2.46
CA GLY A 33 -2.77 -15.66 -1.35
C GLY A 33 -4.23 -15.26 -1.52
N GLY A 34 -5.08 -15.75 -0.61
CA GLY A 34 -6.48 -15.33 -0.51
C GLY A 34 -6.68 -14.19 0.49
N HIS A 35 -7.94 -13.92 0.85
CA HIS A 35 -8.35 -12.79 1.68
C HIS A 35 -7.50 -12.57 2.95
N PHE A 36 -7.09 -13.65 3.62
CA PHE A 36 -6.26 -13.60 4.84
C PHE A 36 -4.74 -13.66 4.58
N PHE A 37 -4.26 -13.20 3.42
CA PHE A 37 -2.83 -13.17 3.06
C PHE A 37 -1.95 -12.49 4.13
N LEU A 38 -2.51 -11.54 4.88
CA LEU A 38 -1.87 -10.83 5.98
C LEU A 38 -1.23 -11.76 7.02
N ARG A 39 -1.84 -12.94 7.27
CA ARG A 39 -1.34 -13.91 8.26
C ARG A 39 -0.02 -14.55 7.83
N LYS A 40 0.14 -14.81 6.53
CA LYS A 40 1.34 -15.46 5.96
C LYS A 40 2.43 -14.44 5.63
N ARG A 41 2.04 -13.21 5.28
CA ARG A 41 2.92 -12.15 4.76
C ARG A 41 3.23 -11.07 5.80
N ARG A 42 2.99 -11.32 7.10
CA ARG A 42 3.06 -10.30 8.16
C ARG A 42 4.37 -9.52 8.16
N VAL A 43 5.51 -10.20 8.05
CA VAL A 43 6.83 -9.57 8.09
C VAL A 43 7.03 -8.64 6.90
N GLU A 44 6.68 -9.12 5.70
CA GLU A 44 6.76 -8.36 4.45
C GLU A 44 5.87 -7.11 4.50
N LEU A 45 4.64 -7.23 5.01
CA LEU A 45 3.71 -6.11 5.16
C LEU A 45 4.22 -5.05 6.13
N LEU A 46 4.79 -5.46 7.26
CA LEU A 46 5.36 -4.52 8.23
C LEU A 46 6.57 -3.79 7.66
N SER A 47 7.41 -4.47 6.86
CA SER A 47 8.53 -3.82 6.16
C SER A 47 8.01 -2.74 5.21
N TRP A 48 7.01 -3.06 4.40
CA TRP A 48 6.44 -2.12 3.43
C TRP A 48 5.76 -0.93 4.09
N LEU A 49 5.10 -1.13 5.22
CA LEU A 49 4.54 -0.05 6.01
C LEU A 49 5.64 0.88 6.54
N ALA A 50 6.73 0.31 7.06
CA ALA A 50 7.87 1.10 7.54
C ALA A 50 8.50 1.91 6.40
N ASP A 51 8.65 1.33 5.21
CA ASP A 51 9.20 2.03 4.04
C ASP A 51 8.28 3.18 3.58
N ALA A 52 6.96 2.95 3.56
CA ALA A 52 5.99 3.98 3.20
C ALA A 52 6.00 5.16 4.18
N LEU A 53 6.15 4.90 5.48
CA LEU A 53 6.26 5.94 6.49
C LEU A 53 7.53 6.78 6.31
N ARG A 54 8.69 6.15 6.09
CA ARG A 54 9.94 6.87 5.81
C ARG A 54 9.86 7.72 4.55
N ALA A 55 9.24 7.19 3.48
CA ALA A 55 9.03 7.94 2.25
C ALA A 55 8.14 9.17 2.48
N SER A 56 7.08 9.02 3.26
CA SER A 56 6.21 10.14 3.64
C SER A 56 6.94 11.20 4.46
N GLU A 57 7.80 10.80 5.42
CA GLU A 57 8.60 11.74 6.21
C GLU A 57 9.55 12.57 5.32
N ASN A 58 10.21 11.93 4.35
CA ASN A 58 11.08 12.62 3.41
C ASN A 58 10.31 13.65 2.56
N GLN A 59 9.12 13.29 2.05
CA GLN A 59 8.29 14.20 1.27
C GLN A 59 7.83 15.41 2.08
N ILE A 60 7.50 15.22 3.36
CA ILE A 60 7.15 16.32 4.27
C ILE A 60 8.37 17.23 4.48
N ASN A 61 9.54 16.67 4.73
CA ASN A 61 10.76 17.45 4.95
C ASN A 61 11.16 18.26 3.72
N GLU A 62 11.07 17.70 2.52
CA GLU A 62 11.31 18.43 1.27
C GLU A 62 10.31 19.56 1.06
N ALA A 63 9.01 19.32 1.30
CA ALA A 63 7.98 20.34 1.17
C ALA A 63 8.15 21.50 2.16
N VAL A 64 8.70 21.25 3.35
CA VAL A 64 9.02 22.27 4.36
C VAL A 64 10.28 23.05 3.99
N LEU A 65 11.30 22.41 3.40
CA LEU A 65 12.55 23.07 3.00
C LEU A 65 12.42 24.00 1.78
N CYS A 66 11.38 23.82 0.98
CA CYS A 66 11.08 24.68 -0.17
C CYS A 66 10.16 25.89 0.15
N GLN A 67 9.79 26.09 1.42
CA GLN A 67 9.04 27.26 1.92
C GLN A 67 9.96 28.25 2.65
#